data_AF-A0A959N9W8-F1
#
_entry.id   AF-A0A959N9W8-F1
#
_cell.length_a   1.000
_cell.length_b   1.000
_cell.length_c   1.000
_cell.angle_alpha   90.00
_cell.angle_beta   90.00
_cell.angle_gamma   90.00
#
_symmetry.space_group_name_H-M   'P 1'
#
loop_
_entity.id
_entity.type
_entity.pdbx_description
1 polymer ?
#
loop_
_entity_poly.entity_id
_entity_poly.type
_entity_poly.pdbx_seq_one_letter_code
_entity_poly.pdbx_strand_id
1 'polypeptide(L)'
;SNKQWVKITSANGKPVIIFANRALPEELGEDEQAQKALHKYMEQNQLFPTVTIHRGHSYYADATISQMFPSSKIVFLGSCGGYHLIHDVLAKADDAHIIASKQIGATEVNRPFFQLLADKVRTGQNIDWIPFWEELDRMVAAREFEDYIPPYKNLGALFIKAYKIAMGEEAEPKSF
;
A
#
# COMPACT_ATOMS: atom_id res chain seq x y z
N SER A 1 -9.78 7.32 17.34
CA SER A 1 -10.35 7.96 16.13
C SER A 1 -10.72 9.40 16.46
N ASN A 2 -10.70 10.30 15.48
CA ASN A 2 -11.13 11.70 15.66
C ASN A 2 -11.91 12.17 14.42
N LYS A 3 -12.08 13.49 14.26
CA LYS A 3 -12.77 14.10 13.10
C LYS A 3 -12.00 14.00 11.79
N GLN A 4 -10.69 13.77 11.83
CA GLN A 4 -9.80 13.76 10.66
C GLN A 4 -9.53 12.34 10.15
N TRP A 5 -9.38 11.35 11.03
CA TRP A 5 -9.13 9.96 10.65
C TRP A 5 -9.81 8.93 11.55
N VAL A 6 -9.91 7.71 11.03
CA VAL A 6 -10.31 6.52 11.75
C VAL A 6 -9.05 5.73 12.13
N LYS A 7 -8.98 5.29 13.38
CA LYS A 7 -7.98 4.34 13.88
C LYS A 7 -8.70 3.05 14.25
N ILE A 8 -8.30 1.95 13.64
CA ILE A 8 -8.80 0.60 13.93
C ILE A 8 -7.63 -0.19 14.52
N THR A 9 -7.86 -0.85 15.64
CA THR A 9 -6.86 -1.70 16.29
C THR A 9 -7.41 -3.12 16.35
N SER A 10 -6.57 -4.12 16.09
CA SER A 10 -6.91 -5.52 16.30
C SER A 10 -7.35 -5.78 17.74
N ALA A 11 -8.50 -6.41 17.95
CA ALA A 11 -8.93 -6.83 19.28
C ALA A 11 -8.23 -8.11 19.76
N ASN A 12 -7.85 -8.99 18.82
CA ASN A 12 -7.22 -10.29 19.07
C ASN A 12 -6.14 -10.60 18.03
N GLY A 13 -5.16 -11.43 18.40
CA GLY A 13 -4.05 -11.83 17.53
C GLY A 13 -2.84 -10.91 17.67
N LYS A 14 -2.03 -10.82 16.61
CA LYS A 14 -0.91 -9.86 16.56
C LYS A 14 -1.46 -8.43 16.53
N PRO A 15 -0.81 -7.48 17.24
CA PRO A 15 -1.21 -6.07 17.20
C PRO A 15 -1.12 -5.51 15.78
N VAL A 16 -2.26 -5.12 15.21
CA VAL A 16 -2.36 -4.42 13.92
C VAL A 16 -3.12 -3.13 14.14
N ILE A 17 -2.60 -2.04 13.59
CA ILE A 17 -3.25 -0.72 13.63
C ILE A 17 -3.44 -0.26 12.19
N ILE A 18 -4.69 0.04 11.82
CA ILE A 18 -5.05 0.62 10.53
C ILE A 18 -5.49 2.06 10.76
N PHE A 19 -4.84 2.98 10.07
CA PHE A 19 -5.29 4.35 9.95
C PHE A 19 -5.95 4.54 8.59
N ALA A 20 -7.13 5.15 8.59
CA ALA A 20 -7.89 5.40 7.37
C ALA A 20 -8.40 6.84 7.34
N ASN A 21 -8.24 7.48 6.19
CA ASN A 21 -8.79 8.81 5.92
C ASN A 21 -10.31 8.78 6.04
N ARG A 22 -10.90 9.85 6.57
CA ARG A 22 -12.33 10.11 6.46
C ARG A 22 -12.62 10.78 5.12
N ALA A 23 -13.83 10.60 4.61
CA ALA A 23 -14.33 11.34 3.45
C ALA A 23 -14.63 12.79 3.88
N LEU A 24 -13.61 13.63 3.81
CA LEU A 24 -13.71 15.07 4.08
C LEU A 24 -13.84 15.83 2.74
N PRO A 25 -14.40 17.05 2.76
CA PRO A 25 -14.55 17.88 1.56
C PRO A 25 -13.20 18.19 0.89
N GLU A 26 -13.06 17.73 -0.35
CA GLU A 26 -11.90 17.96 -1.21
C GLU A 26 -11.80 19.43 -1.67
N GLU A 27 -12.94 20.04 -2.03
CA GLU A 27 -13.04 21.44 -2.50
C GLU A 27 -12.50 22.46 -1.47
N LEU A 28 -12.48 22.07 -0.19
CA LEU A 28 -11.98 22.87 0.92
C LEU A 28 -10.56 22.45 1.37
N GLY A 29 -9.98 21.43 0.73
CA GLY A 29 -8.71 20.81 1.08
C GLY A 29 -8.68 20.18 2.47
N GLU A 30 -9.83 19.85 3.04
CA GLU A 30 -9.91 19.31 4.41
C GLU A 30 -9.37 17.89 4.51
N ASP A 31 -9.50 17.11 3.44
CA ASP A 31 -8.95 15.76 3.31
C ASP A 31 -7.42 15.78 3.27
N GLU A 32 -6.81 16.67 2.48
CA GLU A 32 -5.35 16.84 2.42
C GLU A 32 -4.80 17.33 3.78
N GLN A 33 -5.47 18.30 4.41
CA GLN A 33 -5.10 18.76 5.76
C GLN A 33 -5.18 17.63 6.79
N ALA A 34 -6.20 16.77 6.72
CA ALA A 34 -6.33 15.61 7.58
C ALA A 34 -5.23 14.56 7.34
N GLN A 35 -4.84 14.33 6.09
CA GLN A 35 -3.74 13.44 5.73
C GLN A 35 -2.40 13.95 6.28
N LYS A 36 -2.09 15.24 6.10
CA LYS A 36 -0.90 15.89 6.68
C LYS A 36 -0.89 15.83 8.20
N ALA A 37 -2.04 16.05 8.83
CA ALA A 37 -2.18 15.94 10.29
C ALA A 37 -1.94 14.50 10.78
N LEU A 38 -2.45 13.51 10.05
CA LEU A 38 -2.20 12.10 10.34
C LEU A 38 -0.72 11.73 10.18
N HIS A 39 -0.06 12.20 9.11
CA HIS A 39 1.38 12.00 8.89
C HIS A 39 2.19 12.55 10.06
N LYS A 40 1.93 13.81 10.45
CA LYS A 40 2.58 14.45 11.61
C LYS A 40 2.33 13.68 12.91
N TYR A 41 1.09 13.24 13.13
CA TYR A 41 0.75 12.42 14.30
C TYR A 41 1.57 11.12 14.31
N MET A 42 1.71 10.44 13.18
CA MET A 42 2.51 9.22 13.07
C MET A 42 3.98 9.47 13.41
N GLU A 43 4.61 10.49 12.82
CA GLU A 43 6.00 10.86 13.11
C GLU A 43 6.22 11.19 14.59
N GLN A 44 5.35 12.02 15.17
CA GLN A 44 5.45 12.42 16.58
C GLN A 44 5.31 11.26 17.57
N ASN A 45 4.59 10.21 17.17
CA ASN A 45 4.38 9.02 17.98
C ASN A 45 5.29 7.85 17.57
N GLN A 46 6.28 8.10 16.70
CA GLN A 46 7.21 7.08 16.18
C GLN A 46 6.48 5.88 15.57
N LEU A 47 5.36 6.14 14.90
CA LEU A 47 4.59 5.15 14.16
C LEU A 47 5.06 5.18 12.71
N PHE A 48 5.66 4.10 12.26
CA PHE A 48 6.19 3.96 10.90
C PHE A 48 5.37 2.90 10.14
N PRO A 49 4.35 3.30 9.36
CA PRO A 49 3.54 2.35 8.60
C PRO A 49 4.40 1.47 7.71
N THR A 50 4.08 0.17 7.69
CA THR A 50 4.73 -0.81 6.82
C THR A 50 3.87 -1.20 5.63
N VAL A 51 2.63 -0.72 5.59
CA VAL A 51 1.68 -0.94 4.49
C VAL A 51 1.07 0.40 4.09
N THR A 52 1.14 0.74 2.81
CA THR A 52 0.48 1.90 2.23
C THR A 52 -0.54 1.46 1.19
N ILE A 53 -1.74 2.00 1.28
CA ILE A 53 -2.85 1.66 0.41
C ILE A 53 -3.39 2.94 -0.20
N HIS A 54 -3.35 3.02 -1.52
CA HIS A 54 -4.04 4.02 -2.29
C HIS A 54 -5.42 3.47 -2.72
N ARG A 55 -6.50 4.10 -2.23
CA ARG A 55 -7.90 3.75 -2.53
C ARG A 55 -8.66 4.83 -3.31
N GLY A 56 -7.97 5.90 -3.71
CA GLY A 56 -8.57 7.04 -4.39
C GLY A 56 -8.55 6.91 -5.90
N HIS A 57 -8.94 7.97 -6.60
CA HIS A 57 -8.68 8.07 -8.02
C HIS A 57 -7.19 8.21 -8.32
N SER A 58 -6.80 7.80 -9.53
CA SER A 58 -5.40 7.77 -9.97
C SER A 58 -4.68 9.12 -9.90
N TYR A 59 -5.39 10.23 -10.08
CA TYR A 59 -4.82 11.58 -9.98
C TYR A 59 -4.40 11.97 -8.54
N TYR A 60 -4.77 11.18 -7.52
CA TYR A 60 -4.29 11.34 -6.14
C TYR A 60 -3.13 10.41 -5.77
N ALA A 61 -2.69 9.55 -6.70
CA ALA A 61 -1.67 8.57 -6.39
C ALA A 61 -0.33 9.23 -6.06
N ASP A 62 0.06 10.29 -6.79
CA ASP A 62 1.29 11.04 -6.53
C ASP A 62 1.31 11.69 -5.14
N ALA A 63 0.17 12.25 -4.73
CA ALA A 63 0.00 12.80 -3.38
C ALA A 63 0.11 11.71 -2.30
N THR A 64 -0.37 10.50 -2.60
CA THR A 64 -0.24 9.34 -1.71
C THR A 64 1.22 8.89 -1.60
N ILE A 65 1.94 8.80 -2.73
CA ILE A 65 3.35 8.38 -2.78
C ILE A 65 4.24 9.41 -2.08
N SER A 66 3.96 10.70 -2.24
CA SER A 66 4.71 11.78 -1.60
C SER A 66 4.65 11.71 -0.06
N GLN A 67 3.48 11.31 0.48
CA GLN A 67 3.21 11.16 1.91
C GLN A 67 3.54 9.75 2.45
N MET A 68 3.89 8.80 1.58
CA MET A 68 4.27 7.45 1.99
C MET A 68 5.53 7.48 2.86
N PHE A 69 5.60 6.57 3.85
CA PHE A 69 6.81 6.42 4.66
C PHE A 69 7.82 5.50 3.97
N PRO A 70 9.14 5.77 4.06
CA PRO A 70 10.17 4.85 3.56
C PRO A 70 10.15 3.46 4.21
N SER A 71 9.49 3.31 5.36
CA SER A 71 9.26 2.03 6.04
C SER A 71 8.24 1.13 5.33
N SER A 72 7.56 1.63 4.30
CA SER A 72 6.51 0.88 3.60
C SER A 72 7.10 -0.33 2.88
N LYS A 73 6.70 -1.53 3.31
CA LYS A 73 7.10 -2.81 2.72
C LYS A 73 6.08 -3.35 1.74
N ILE A 74 4.80 -2.96 1.88
CA ILE A 74 3.74 -3.32 0.94
C ILE A 74 3.07 -2.02 0.48
N VAL A 75 2.96 -1.84 -0.84
CA VAL A 75 2.31 -0.69 -1.46
C VAL A 75 1.26 -1.18 -2.43
N PHE A 76 0.00 -0.84 -2.16
CA PHE A 76 -1.13 -1.22 -2.99
C PHE A 76 -1.68 -0.01 -3.73
N LEU A 77 -1.49 0.02 -5.04
CA LEU A 77 -2.00 1.03 -5.96
C LEU A 77 -3.23 0.48 -6.69
N GLY A 78 -4.36 0.44 -5.99
CA GLY A 78 -5.62 -0.11 -6.49
C GLY A 78 -6.45 0.86 -7.33
N SER A 79 -5.87 1.97 -7.77
CA SER A 79 -6.47 2.93 -8.70
C SER A 79 -5.99 2.68 -10.12
N CYS A 80 -6.64 3.33 -11.09
CA CYS A 80 -6.36 3.14 -12.51
C CYS A 80 -4.90 3.48 -12.87
N GLY A 81 -4.22 2.60 -13.62
CA GLY A 81 -2.88 2.88 -14.15
C GLY A 81 -1.77 2.98 -13.10
N GLY A 82 -1.97 2.44 -11.89
CA GLY A 82 -0.95 2.46 -10.82
C GLY A 82 0.41 1.87 -11.23
N TYR A 83 0.46 1.03 -12.27
CA TYR A 83 1.69 0.49 -12.83
C TYR A 83 2.69 1.57 -13.29
N HIS A 84 2.23 2.74 -13.73
CA HIS A 84 3.14 3.81 -14.18
C HIS A 84 3.93 4.47 -13.04
N LEU A 85 3.52 4.26 -11.79
CA LEU A 85 4.07 4.93 -10.61
C LEU A 85 5.07 4.06 -9.81
N ILE A 86 5.47 2.92 -10.38
CA ILE A 86 6.39 1.98 -9.72
C ILE A 86 7.72 2.66 -9.40
N HIS A 87 8.25 3.48 -10.32
CA HIS A 87 9.52 4.17 -10.12
C HIS A 87 9.47 5.08 -8.89
N ASP A 88 8.40 5.89 -8.75
CA ASP A 88 8.24 6.85 -7.67
C ASP A 88 8.05 6.16 -6.31
N VAL A 89 7.32 5.03 -6.31
CA VAL A 89 7.23 4.18 -5.12
C VAL A 89 8.61 3.68 -4.70
N LEU A 90 9.41 3.13 -5.62
CA LEU A 90 10.75 2.61 -5.32
C LEU A 90 11.80 3.69 -5.04
N ALA A 91 11.55 4.94 -5.43
CA ALA A 91 12.37 6.08 -5.02
C ALA A 91 12.14 6.44 -3.55
N LYS A 92 10.93 6.19 -3.02
CA LYS A 92 10.56 6.49 -1.63
C LYS A 92 10.76 5.30 -0.68
N ALA A 93 10.44 4.09 -1.15
CA ALA A 93 10.57 2.82 -0.44
C ALA A 93 11.13 1.76 -1.40
N ASP A 94 12.44 1.68 -1.46
CA ASP A 94 13.21 0.81 -2.36
C ASP A 94 12.90 -0.68 -2.22
N ASP A 95 12.57 -1.12 -1.01
CA ASP A 95 12.24 -2.51 -0.69
C ASP A 95 10.73 -2.81 -0.82
N ALA A 96 9.92 -1.87 -1.28
CA ALA A 96 8.47 -2.07 -1.36
C ALA A 96 8.08 -3.24 -2.29
N HIS A 97 7.14 -4.06 -1.84
CA HIS A 97 6.38 -5.00 -2.65
C HIS A 97 5.16 -4.28 -3.21
N ILE A 98 5.12 -4.10 -4.54
CA ILE A 98 4.15 -3.24 -5.20
C ILE A 98 3.08 -4.07 -5.90
N ILE A 99 1.83 -3.84 -5.53
CA ILE A 99 0.64 -4.34 -6.22
C ILE A 99 0.01 -3.16 -6.94
N ALA A 100 -0.25 -3.29 -8.24
CA ALA A 100 -0.81 -2.20 -9.02
C ALA A 100 -1.80 -2.72 -10.07
N SER A 101 -2.82 -1.92 -10.39
CA SER A 101 -3.68 -2.19 -11.55
C SER A 101 -3.04 -1.66 -12.84
N LYS A 102 -3.27 -2.35 -13.96
CA LYS A 102 -2.92 -1.88 -15.31
C LYS A 102 -3.92 -0.84 -15.83
N GLN A 103 -5.21 -1.11 -15.68
CA GLN A 103 -6.28 -0.32 -16.29
C GLN A 103 -7.20 0.28 -15.24
N ILE A 104 -8.16 -0.50 -14.72
CA ILE A 104 -9.20 -0.01 -13.84
C ILE A 104 -9.05 -0.62 -12.45
N GLY A 105 -9.12 0.24 -11.43
CA GLY A 105 -9.24 -0.18 -10.04
C GLY A 105 -10.66 -0.67 -9.73
N ALA A 106 -10.82 -1.85 -9.15
CA ALA A 106 -12.11 -2.44 -8.84
C ALA A 106 -12.28 -2.66 -7.33
N THR A 107 -13.36 -2.14 -6.76
CA THR A 107 -13.69 -2.33 -5.33
C THR A 107 -13.84 -3.82 -4.99
N GLU A 108 -14.37 -4.61 -5.93
CA GLU A 108 -14.57 -6.06 -5.81
C GLU A 108 -13.24 -6.83 -5.76
N VAL A 109 -12.13 -6.22 -6.17
CA VAL A 109 -10.77 -6.75 -6.01
C VAL A 109 -10.10 -6.15 -4.77
N ASN A 110 -10.17 -4.82 -4.63
CA ASN A 110 -9.51 -4.06 -3.55
C ASN A 110 -9.97 -4.51 -2.16
N ARG A 111 -11.28 -4.70 -1.97
CA ARG A 111 -11.85 -5.06 -0.66
C ARG A 111 -11.43 -6.47 -0.21
N PRO A 112 -11.55 -7.53 -1.04
CA PRO A 112 -11.01 -8.84 -0.71
C PRO A 112 -9.50 -8.83 -0.43
N PHE A 113 -8.71 -8.08 -1.21
CA PHE A 113 -7.27 -7.93 -0.95
C PHE A 113 -6.99 -7.38 0.45
N PHE A 114 -7.66 -6.29 0.85
CA PHE A 114 -7.46 -5.69 2.18
C PHE A 114 -7.92 -6.61 3.31
N GLN A 115 -9.02 -7.32 3.11
CA GLN A 115 -9.52 -8.28 4.09
C GLN A 115 -8.51 -9.41 4.29
N LEU A 116 -8.03 -10.02 3.20
CA LEU A 116 -7.06 -11.10 3.24
C LEU A 116 -5.74 -10.67 3.87
N LEU A 117 -5.22 -9.49 3.49
CA LEU A 117 -3.99 -8.94 4.05
C LEU A 117 -4.13 -8.68 5.56
N ALA A 118 -5.22 -8.03 5.98
CA ALA A 118 -5.47 -7.74 7.38
C ALA A 118 -5.58 -9.02 8.22
N ASP A 119 -6.25 -10.05 7.69
CA ASP A 119 -6.38 -11.34 8.39
C ASP A 119 -5.06 -12.09 8.50
N LYS A 120 -4.26 -12.16 7.43
CA LYS A 120 -2.93 -12.80 7.49
C LYS A 120 -2.01 -12.10 8.49
N VAL A 121 -1.91 -10.76 8.44
CA VAL A 121 -1.05 -10.01 9.37
C VAL A 121 -1.55 -10.15 10.81
N ARG A 122 -2.87 -10.03 11.06
CA ARG A 122 -3.46 -10.18 12.40
C ARG A 122 -3.26 -11.59 12.97
N THR A 123 -3.27 -12.63 12.14
CA THR A 123 -3.02 -14.01 12.57
C THR A 123 -1.53 -14.34 12.67
N GLY A 124 -0.63 -13.40 12.34
CA GLY A 124 0.82 -13.60 12.40
C GLY A 124 1.37 -14.48 11.29
N GLN A 125 0.62 -14.65 10.20
CA GLN A 125 1.11 -15.35 9.01
C GLN A 125 2.04 -14.44 8.20
N ASN A 126 3.07 -15.04 7.61
CA ASN A 126 3.90 -14.37 6.62
C ASN A 126 3.09 -14.13 5.33
N ILE A 127 3.48 -13.11 4.56
CA ILE A 127 2.92 -12.84 3.24
C ILE A 127 3.82 -13.49 2.19
N ASP A 128 3.42 -14.68 1.74
CA ASP A 128 3.96 -15.31 0.53
C ASP A 128 3.04 -15.00 -0.65
N TRP A 129 3.56 -14.29 -1.65
CA TRP A 129 2.74 -13.68 -2.69
C TRP A 129 2.07 -14.68 -3.62
N ILE A 130 2.69 -15.82 -3.89
CA ILE A 130 2.10 -16.83 -4.78
C ILE A 130 0.82 -17.42 -4.15
N PRO A 131 0.86 -18.05 -2.95
CA PRO A 131 -0.34 -18.56 -2.31
C PRO A 131 -1.31 -17.45 -1.88
N PHE A 132 -0.83 -16.24 -1.55
CA PHE A 132 -1.69 -15.08 -1.32
C PHE A 132 -2.53 -14.78 -2.56
N TRP A 133 -1.92 -14.75 -3.74
CA TRP A 133 -2.61 -14.41 -4.97
C TRP A 133 -3.60 -15.50 -5.40
N GLU A 134 -3.23 -16.77 -5.23
CA GLU A 134 -4.13 -17.90 -5.47
C GLU A 134 -5.35 -17.90 -4.55
N GLU A 135 -5.17 -17.50 -3.28
CA GLU A 135 -6.28 -17.36 -2.34
C GLU A 135 -7.18 -16.18 -2.71
N LEU A 136 -6.58 -15.04 -3.08
CA LEU A 136 -7.32 -13.88 -3.55
C LEU A 136 -8.13 -14.18 -4.83
N ASP A 137 -7.55 -14.90 -5.79
CA ASP A 137 -8.21 -15.33 -7.03
C ASP A 137 -9.49 -16.12 -6.73
N ARG A 138 -9.45 -17.02 -5.74
CA ARG A 138 -10.63 -17.77 -5.29
C ARG A 138 -11.69 -16.91 -4.59
N MET A 139 -11.32 -15.75 -4.06
CA MET A 139 -12.23 -14.83 -3.37
C MET A 139 -12.89 -13.81 -4.32
N VAL A 140 -12.36 -13.63 -5.53
CA VAL A 140 -12.73 -12.55 -6.44
C VAL A 140 -13.36 -13.12 -7.71
N ALA A 141 -14.61 -12.76 -7.99
CA ALA A 141 -15.30 -13.12 -9.24
C ALA A 141 -15.16 -12.05 -10.34
N ALA A 142 -14.58 -10.90 -10.01
CA ALA A 142 -14.44 -9.75 -10.89
C ALA A 142 -13.33 -9.99 -11.94
N ARG A 143 -13.63 -9.72 -13.22
CA ARG A 143 -12.68 -9.93 -14.33
C ARG A 143 -11.49 -8.98 -14.26
N GLU A 144 -11.71 -7.82 -13.65
CA GLU A 144 -10.73 -6.78 -13.39
C GLU A 144 -9.55 -7.31 -12.55
N PHE A 145 -9.70 -8.44 -11.85
CA PHE A 145 -8.58 -9.07 -11.15
C PHE A 145 -7.40 -9.39 -12.08
N GLU A 146 -7.66 -9.75 -13.34
CA GLU A 146 -6.62 -10.03 -14.34
C GLU A 146 -5.73 -8.81 -14.64
N ASP A 147 -6.23 -7.59 -14.38
CA ASP A 147 -5.49 -6.35 -14.55
C ASP A 147 -4.58 -6.01 -13.36
N TYR A 148 -4.73 -6.70 -12.23
CA TYR A 148 -3.87 -6.49 -11.08
C TYR A 148 -2.56 -7.28 -11.24
N ILE A 149 -1.46 -6.57 -11.04
CA ILE A 149 -0.11 -7.14 -11.12
C ILE A 149 0.37 -7.41 -9.69
N PRO A 150 0.57 -8.68 -9.30
CA PRO A 150 1.18 -9.00 -8.02
C PRO A 150 2.69 -8.72 -8.02
N PRO A 151 3.33 -8.64 -6.84
CA PRO A 151 4.73 -8.21 -6.74
C PRO A 151 5.71 -9.10 -7.52
N TYR A 152 5.49 -10.41 -7.53
CA TYR A 152 6.33 -11.39 -8.25
C TYR A 152 6.14 -11.39 -9.77
N LYS A 153 5.09 -10.75 -10.29
CA LYS A 153 4.87 -10.53 -11.74
C LYS A 153 5.17 -9.09 -12.16
N ASN A 154 5.60 -8.24 -11.23
CA ASN A 154 5.90 -6.85 -11.51
C ASN A 154 7.32 -6.69 -12.08
N LEU A 155 7.48 -6.97 -13.37
CA LEU A 155 8.78 -6.96 -14.05
C LEU A 155 9.49 -5.60 -13.97
N GLY A 156 8.75 -4.49 -14.02
CA GLY A 156 9.32 -3.15 -13.87
C GLY A 156 9.97 -2.96 -12.50
N ALA A 157 9.29 -3.35 -11.42
CA ALA A 157 9.84 -3.26 -10.07
C ALA A 157 11.03 -4.20 -9.88
N LEU A 158 10.92 -5.44 -10.38
CA LEU A 158 12.00 -6.44 -10.32
C LEU A 158 13.25 -5.96 -11.06
N PHE A 159 13.08 -5.39 -12.26
CA PHE A 159 14.18 -4.85 -13.05
C PHE A 159 14.88 -3.69 -12.33
N ILE A 160 14.12 -2.70 -11.84
CA ILE A 160 14.69 -1.55 -11.11
C ILE A 160 15.48 -2.01 -9.90
N LYS A 161 14.93 -2.94 -9.10
CA LYS A 161 15.62 -3.48 -7.92
C LYS A 161 16.89 -4.25 -8.31
N ALA A 162 16.81 -5.14 -9.30
CA ALA A 162 17.97 -5.91 -9.76
C ALA A 162 19.07 -5.00 -10.34
N TYR A 163 18.69 -3.96 -11.08
CA TYR A 163 19.63 -2.96 -11.61
C TYR A 163 20.35 -2.22 -10.48
N LYS A 164 19.63 -1.73 -9.46
CA LYS A 164 20.24 -1.07 -8.29
C LYS A 164 21.24 -1.98 -7.57
N ILE A 165 20.89 -3.25 -7.38
CA ILE A 165 21.78 -4.26 -6.79
C ILE A 165 23.04 -4.42 -7.65
N ALA A 166 22.88 -4.58 -8.97
CA ALA A 166 24.00 -4.73 -9.89
C ALA A 166 24.93 -3.50 -9.92
N MET A 167 24.39 -2.31 -9.67
CA MET A 167 25.13 -1.04 -9.59
C MET A 167 25.75 -0.79 -8.20
N GLY A 168 25.52 -1.66 -7.21
CA GLY A 168 26.05 -1.50 -5.86
C GLY A 168 25.36 -0.41 -5.03
N GLU A 169 24.13 -0.04 -5.40
CA GLU A 169 23.33 0.99 -4.71
C GLU A 169 22.54 0.44 -3.51
N GLU A 170 23.03 -0.60 -2.83
CA GLU A 170 22.33 -1.15 -1.66
C GLU A 170 22.11 -0.07 -0.60
N ALA A 171 20.85 0.14 -0.20
CA ALA A 171 20.58 0.72 1.10
C ALA A 171 21.05 -0.31 2.12
N GLU A 172 22.04 0.08 2.95
CA GLU A 172 22.42 -0.73 4.11
C GLU A 172 21.16 -1.24 4.83
N PRO A 173 21.15 -2.49 5.30
CA PRO A 173 20.03 -2.99 6.08
C PRO A 173 19.88 -2.05 7.29
N LYS A 174 18.86 -1.19 7.25
CA LYS A 174 18.53 -0.32 8.38
C LYS A 174 18.16 -1.25 9.52
N SER A 175 19.09 -1.44 10.44
CA SER A 175 18.87 -2.17 11.68
C SER A 175 17.68 -1.51 12.38
N PHE A 176 16.63 -2.30 12.61
CA PHE A 176 15.53 -1.92 13.49
C PHE A 176 15.96 -2.08 14.95
#